data_AF-A0A537NN59-F1
#
_entry.id   AF-A0A537NN59-F1
#
_cell.length_a   1.000
_cell.length_b   1.000
_cell.length_c   1.000
_cell.angle_alpha   90.00
_cell.angle_beta   90.00
_cell.angle_gamma   90.00
#
_symmetry.space_group_name_H-M   'P 1'
#
loop_
_entity.id
_entity.type
_entity.pdbx_description
1 polymer ?
#
loop_
_entity_poly.entity_id
_entity_poly.type
_entity_poly.pdbx_seq_one_letter_code
_entity_poly.pdbx_strand_id
1 'polypeptide(L)'
;MHKRDTSDIFRQRLLALIERSGLSRSQFASRAGLDRSTLSQLLSDVNVRLPRTETIARIAARHTVSIDWLLGLSQQDQVAADIVSQMAIEPDAGSPADERLLSWHEEARGFKVRYVPATLPDQVKTEAVIAHETGRLDETAAKAWAGIARARIIHAKRTEHEIEVCSPLQGLEGFARGEGIWRGLAAGERLAQLEQAARLVDDLYPAYRWFLFDNRERFSVPYTVFGPLRAALYVGDMYFVFTSTEHIRELSRHFDNNLIRNARIQPNEAADYIRALMPEVR
;
A
#
# COMPACT_ATOMS: atom_id res chain seq x y z
N MET A 1 -29.24 -30.92 2.18
CA MET A 1 -28.13 -31.43 1.33
C MET A 1 -27.70 -32.77 1.86
N HIS A 2 -27.84 -33.85 1.09
CA HIS A 2 -27.46 -35.19 1.56
C HIS A 2 -25.94 -35.38 1.43
N LYS A 3 -25.32 -36.18 2.32
CA LYS A 3 -23.86 -36.43 2.35
C LYS A 3 -23.29 -36.98 1.03
N ARG A 4 -24.13 -37.58 0.18
CA ARG A 4 -23.73 -38.09 -1.16
C ARG A 4 -23.49 -36.92 -2.12
N ASP A 5 -24.37 -35.92 -2.13
CA ASP A 5 -24.31 -34.76 -3.01
C ASP A 5 -23.01 -33.95 -2.83
N THR A 6 -22.53 -33.80 -1.59
CA THR A 6 -21.30 -33.04 -1.28
C THR A 6 -20.03 -33.72 -1.81
N SER A 7 -19.97 -35.06 -1.77
CA SER A 7 -18.80 -35.82 -2.25
C SER A 7 -18.69 -35.75 -3.77
N ASP A 8 -19.82 -35.76 -4.47
CA ASP A 8 -19.87 -35.66 -5.92
C ASP A 8 -19.51 -34.24 -6.40
N ILE A 9 -20.03 -33.21 -5.73
CA ILE A 9 -19.65 -31.82 -6.02
C ILE A 9 -18.15 -31.59 -5.78
N PHE A 10 -17.60 -32.14 -4.68
CA PHE A 10 -16.17 -32.04 -4.39
C PHE A 10 -15.30 -32.61 -5.50
N ARG A 11 -15.65 -33.80 -5.99
CA ARG A 11 -14.94 -34.44 -7.09
C ARG A 11 -15.04 -33.64 -8.39
N GLN A 12 -16.23 -33.16 -8.74
CA GLN A 12 -16.42 -32.34 -9.94
C GLN A 12 -15.57 -31.07 -9.89
N ARG A 13 -15.55 -30.37 -8.75
CA ARG A 13 -14.76 -29.15 -8.55
C ARG A 13 -13.25 -29.43 -8.48
N LEU A 14 -12.84 -30.55 -7.91
CA LEU A 14 -11.46 -31.01 -7.94
C LEU A 14 -10.98 -31.31 -9.37
N LEU A 15 -11.81 -31.95 -10.19
CA LEU A 15 -11.50 -32.19 -11.61
C LEU A 15 -11.37 -30.87 -12.38
N ALA A 16 -12.31 -29.95 -12.20
CA ALA A 16 -12.26 -28.63 -12.81
C ALA A 16 -11.01 -27.84 -12.39
N LEU A 17 -10.60 -27.95 -11.12
CA LEU A 17 -9.38 -27.32 -10.61
C LEU A 17 -8.11 -27.91 -11.23
N ILE A 18 -8.04 -29.23 -11.39
CA ILE A 18 -6.91 -29.89 -12.06
C ILE A 18 -6.82 -29.42 -13.51
N GLU A 19 -7.93 -29.39 -14.23
CA GLU A 19 -8.00 -28.95 -15.62
C GLU A 19 -7.55 -27.49 -15.78
N ARG A 20 -8.10 -26.58 -14.96
CA ARG A 20 -7.71 -25.15 -14.94
C ARG A 20 -6.24 -24.94 -14.61
N SER A 21 -5.65 -25.78 -13.77
CA SER A 21 -4.25 -25.65 -13.38
C SER A 21 -3.26 -25.93 -14.52
N GLY A 22 -3.69 -26.63 -15.58
CA GLY A 22 -2.82 -27.08 -16.67
C GLY A 22 -1.74 -28.08 -16.27
N LEU A 23 -1.75 -28.56 -15.01
CA LEU A 23 -0.76 -29.50 -14.48
C LEU A 23 -1.15 -30.95 -14.76
N SER A 24 -0.15 -31.81 -14.93
CA SER A 24 -0.40 -33.25 -14.90
C SER A 24 -0.87 -33.70 -13.51
N ARG A 25 -1.68 -34.77 -13.44
CA ARG A 25 -2.21 -35.30 -12.16
C ARG A 25 -1.11 -35.58 -11.13
N SER A 26 0.06 -36.05 -11.56
CA SER A 26 1.20 -36.30 -10.67
C SER A 26 1.81 -35.01 -10.11
N GLN A 27 1.92 -33.96 -10.93
CA GLN A 27 2.42 -32.65 -10.50
C GLN A 27 1.41 -31.94 -9.57
N PHE A 28 0.12 -32.05 -9.87
CA PHE A 28 -0.95 -31.55 -9.00
C PHE A 28 -0.90 -32.21 -7.63
N ALA A 29 -0.84 -33.55 -7.59
CA ALA A 29 -0.73 -34.32 -6.35
C ALA A 29 0.51 -33.87 -5.54
N SER A 30 1.68 -33.82 -6.18
CA SER A 30 2.92 -33.40 -5.53
C SER A 30 2.86 -31.98 -4.96
N ARG A 31 2.27 -31.02 -5.68
CA ARG A 31 2.09 -29.63 -5.23
C ARG A 31 1.15 -29.51 -4.03
N ALA A 32 0.09 -30.32 -4.00
CA ALA A 32 -0.78 -30.47 -2.83
C ALA A 32 -0.14 -31.30 -1.69
N GLY A 33 1.01 -31.93 -1.94
CA GLY A 33 1.73 -32.86 -1.06
C GLY A 33 1.04 -34.23 -0.91
N LEU A 34 0.18 -34.60 -1.86
CA LEU A 34 -0.51 -35.88 -1.92
C LEU A 34 0.29 -36.86 -2.78
N ASP A 35 0.15 -38.15 -2.51
CA ASP A 35 0.64 -39.18 -3.42
C ASP A 35 -0.35 -39.36 -4.60
N ARG A 36 0.14 -40.01 -5.67
CA ARG A 36 -0.66 -40.24 -6.89
C ARG A 36 -1.84 -41.19 -6.62
N SER A 37 -1.68 -42.13 -5.71
CA SER A 37 -2.70 -43.08 -5.27
C SER A 37 -3.85 -42.39 -4.53
N THR A 38 -3.55 -41.47 -3.61
CA THR A 38 -4.56 -40.69 -2.88
C THR A 38 -5.32 -39.80 -3.84
N LEU A 39 -4.65 -39.08 -4.76
CA LEU A 39 -5.37 -38.27 -5.74
C LEU A 39 -6.29 -39.13 -6.63
N SER A 40 -5.83 -40.31 -7.03
CA SER A 40 -6.66 -41.24 -7.84
C SER A 40 -7.86 -41.79 -7.06
N GLN A 41 -7.71 -42.02 -5.76
CA GLN A 41 -8.80 -42.44 -4.87
C GLN A 41 -9.82 -41.32 -4.61
N LEU A 42 -9.39 -40.07 -4.55
CA LEU A 42 -10.27 -38.90 -4.42
C LEU A 42 -11.12 -38.65 -5.69
N LEU A 43 -10.62 -39.09 -6.84
CA LEU A 43 -11.28 -38.96 -8.13
C LEU A 43 -12.12 -40.19 -8.53
N SER A 44 -12.13 -41.26 -7.71
CA SER A 44 -12.79 -42.54 -8.03
C SER A 44 -14.26 -42.59 -7.60
N ASP A 45 -15.17 -42.89 -8.54
CA ASP A 45 -16.65 -42.86 -8.36
C ASP A 45 -17.18 -43.84 -7.32
N VAL A 46 -16.32 -44.77 -6.90
CA VAL A 46 -16.60 -45.75 -5.86
C VAL A 46 -16.50 -45.14 -4.45
N ASN A 47 -15.80 -44.01 -4.29
CA ASN A 47 -15.57 -43.41 -2.98
C ASN A 47 -16.66 -42.40 -2.62
N VAL A 48 -17.62 -42.85 -1.81
CA VAL A 48 -18.79 -42.06 -1.37
C VAL A 48 -18.47 -41.19 -0.14
N ARG A 49 -17.25 -41.26 0.39
CA ARG A 49 -16.84 -40.51 1.59
C ARG A 49 -15.93 -39.35 1.20
N LEU A 50 -16.25 -38.18 1.75
CA LEU A 50 -15.36 -37.03 1.71
C LEU A 50 -14.01 -37.35 2.36
N PRO A 51 -12.91 -36.83 1.81
CA PRO A 51 -11.61 -36.91 2.46
C PRO A 51 -11.56 -36.19 3.81
N ARG A 52 -10.50 -36.46 4.56
CA ARG A 52 -10.23 -35.75 5.82
C ARG A 52 -10.13 -34.24 5.55
N THR A 53 -10.64 -33.44 6.49
CA THR A 53 -10.61 -31.97 6.42
C THR A 53 -9.22 -31.42 6.15
N GLU A 54 -8.19 -32.02 6.74
CA GLU A 54 -6.79 -31.65 6.50
C GLU A 54 -6.37 -31.79 5.03
N THR A 55 -6.80 -32.86 4.35
CA THR A 55 -6.53 -33.07 2.92
C THR A 55 -7.22 -32.01 2.07
N ILE A 56 -8.45 -31.66 2.40
CA ILE A 56 -9.23 -30.63 1.69
C ILE A 56 -8.56 -29.26 1.88
N ALA A 57 -8.20 -28.90 3.11
CA ALA A 57 -7.53 -27.64 3.44
C ALA A 57 -6.18 -27.49 2.73
N ARG A 58 -5.43 -28.59 2.61
CA ARG A 58 -4.15 -28.58 1.88
C ARG A 58 -4.31 -28.35 0.38
N ILE A 59 -5.30 -28.98 -0.25
CA ILE A 59 -5.62 -28.75 -1.67
C ILE A 59 -6.04 -27.30 -1.87
N ALA A 60 -6.96 -26.81 -1.03
CA ALA A 60 -7.43 -25.42 -1.04
C ALA A 60 -6.28 -24.41 -0.97
N ALA A 61 -5.42 -24.54 0.04
CA ALA A 61 -4.30 -23.62 0.27
C ALA A 61 -3.26 -23.64 -0.86
N ARG A 62 -2.92 -24.81 -1.42
CA ARG A 62 -1.85 -24.96 -2.42
C ARG A 62 -2.25 -24.61 -3.85
N HIS A 63 -3.55 -24.63 -4.11
CA HIS A 63 -4.15 -24.31 -5.40
C HIS A 63 -5.03 -23.05 -5.36
N THR A 64 -4.97 -22.28 -4.26
CA THR A 64 -5.56 -20.94 -4.19
C THR A 64 -7.07 -20.98 -4.48
N VAL A 65 -7.77 -21.95 -3.89
CA VAL A 65 -9.25 -22.04 -3.87
C VAL A 65 -9.76 -22.17 -2.44
N SER A 66 -11.03 -21.82 -2.18
CA SER A 66 -11.60 -21.95 -0.83
C SER A 66 -12.11 -23.36 -0.56
N ILE A 67 -12.15 -23.74 0.72
CA ILE A 67 -12.73 -25.02 1.16
C ILE A 67 -14.23 -25.07 0.85
N ASP A 68 -14.94 -23.95 1.05
CA ASP A 68 -16.37 -23.85 0.79
C ASP A 68 -16.70 -23.99 -0.69
N TRP A 69 -15.83 -23.48 -1.57
CA TRP A 69 -15.92 -23.79 -2.99
C TRP A 69 -15.57 -25.26 -3.26
N LEU A 70 -14.50 -25.82 -2.71
CA LEU A 70 -14.25 -27.25 -2.94
C LEU A 70 -15.42 -28.15 -2.46
N LEU A 71 -16.19 -27.75 -1.46
CA LEU A 71 -17.29 -28.55 -0.91
C LEU A 71 -18.68 -28.22 -1.47
N GLY A 72 -18.80 -27.32 -2.45
CA GLY A 72 -20.12 -26.99 -3.00
C GLY A 72 -20.94 -26.02 -2.16
N LEU A 73 -20.37 -25.45 -1.10
CA LEU A 73 -21.05 -24.54 -0.16
C LEU A 73 -21.09 -23.09 -0.67
N SER A 74 -20.18 -22.71 -1.58
CA SER A 74 -20.19 -21.42 -2.30
C SER A 74 -20.11 -21.66 -3.81
N GLN A 75 -20.73 -20.82 -4.65
CA GLN A 75 -20.59 -20.92 -6.13
C GLN A 75 -19.37 -20.15 -6.67
N GLN A 76 -18.71 -19.33 -5.85
CA GLN A 76 -17.58 -18.50 -6.27
C GLN A 76 -16.26 -19.05 -5.71
N ASP A 77 -15.21 -19.07 -6.54
CA ASP A 77 -13.83 -19.40 -6.13
C ASP A 77 -13.33 -18.32 -5.16
N GLN A 78 -13.52 -18.54 -3.86
CA GLN A 78 -13.45 -17.49 -2.83
C GLN A 78 -12.03 -17.01 -2.47
N VAL A 79 -10.96 -17.35 -3.21
CA VAL A 79 -9.62 -16.79 -2.91
C VAL A 79 -9.42 -15.40 -3.53
N ALA A 80 -10.16 -15.08 -4.59
CA ALA A 80 -10.33 -13.69 -4.98
C ALA A 80 -11.17 -12.91 -3.95
N ALA A 81 -12.11 -13.58 -3.28
CA ALA A 81 -13.02 -12.93 -2.35
C ALA A 81 -12.45 -12.74 -0.93
N ASP A 82 -11.49 -13.54 -0.46
CA ASP A 82 -10.78 -13.26 0.81
C ASP A 82 -9.86 -12.03 0.68
N ILE A 83 -9.27 -11.81 -0.50
CA ILE A 83 -8.52 -10.57 -0.80
C ILE A 83 -9.49 -9.39 -0.90
N VAL A 84 -10.65 -9.56 -1.54
CA VAL A 84 -11.70 -8.52 -1.64
C VAL A 84 -12.40 -8.26 -0.30
N SER A 85 -12.42 -9.22 0.63
CA SER A 85 -12.94 -9.05 1.99
C SER A 85 -12.05 -8.18 2.87
N GLN A 86 -10.77 -8.01 2.51
CA GLN A 86 -9.76 -7.32 3.31
C GLN A 86 -9.13 -6.13 2.56
N MET A 87 -9.68 -5.81 1.39
CA MET A 87 -9.30 -4.70 0.53
C MET A 87 -10.55 -3.86 0.26
N ALA A 88 -10.62 -2.66 0.84
CA ALA A 88 -11.64 -1.69 0.47
C ALA A 88 -11.12 -0.81 -0.68
N ILE A 89 -11.98 -0.57 -1.68
CA ILE A 89 -11.75 0.45 -2.70
C ILE A 89 -12.48 1.70 -2.22
N GLU A 90 -11.71 2.73 -1.94
CA GLU A 90 -12.20 3.99 -1.38
C GLU A 90 -12.11 5.05 -2.49
N PRO A 91 -13.23 5.40 -3.16
CA PRO A 91 -13.24 6.42 -4.21
C PRO A 91 -12.99 7.83 -3.64
N ASP A 92 -12.77 8.82 -4.50
CA ASP A 92 -12.55 10.24 -4.17
C ASP A 92 -11.29 10.53 -3.33
N ALA A 93 -10.22 9.76 -3.53
CA ALA A 93 -8.91 10.00 -2.93
C ALA A 93 -8.26 11.33 -3.38
N GLY A 94 -8.78 11.94 -4.45
CA GLY A 94 -8.35 13.26 -4.94
C GLY A 94 -8.99 14.44 -4.21
N SER A 95 -9.95 14.20 -3.30
CA SER A 95 -10.60 15.29 -2.55
C SER A 95 -9.63 15.89 -1.52
N PRO A 96 -9.40 17.22 -1.55
CA PRO A 96 -8.56 17.91 -0.56
C PRO A 96 -9.10 17.78 0.87
N ALA A 97 -10.38 17.46 1.02
CA ALA A 97 -11.06 17.29 2.29
C ALA A 97 -11.34 15.81 2.60
N ASP A 98 -10.44 14.90 2.23
CA ASP A 98 -10.60 13.49 2.60
C ASP A 98 -10.49 13.31 4.12
N GLU A 99 -11.63 13.43 4.80
CA GLU A 99 -11.80 13.24 6.25
C GLU A 99 -11.31 11.85 6.70
N ARG A 100 -11.30 10.85 5.81
CA ARG A 100 -10.82 9.49 6.12
C ARG A 100 -9.33 9.48 6.42
N LEU A 101 -8.52 10.24 5.67
CA LEU A 101 -7.09 10.32 5.95
C LEU A 101 -6.84 10.91 7.33
N LEU A 102 -7.62 11.92 7.73
CA LEU A 102 -7.53 12.50 9.06
C LEU A 102 -7.91 11.47 10.13
N SER A 103 -9.05 10.77 9.94
CA SER A 103 -9.49 9.75 10.89
C SER A 103 -8.47 8.61 11.02
N TRP A 104 -7.86 8.16 9.91
CA TRP A 104 -6.83 7.12 9.95
C TRP A 104 -5.56 7.56 10.68
N HIS A 105 -5.18 8.83 10.55
CA HIS A 105 -4.08 9.39 11.34
C HIS A 105 -4.42 9.44 12.83
N GLU A 106 -5.65 9.79 13.20
CA GLU A 106 -6.10 9.80 14.58
C GLU A 106 -6.19 8.40 15.19
N GLU A 107 -6.69 7.42 14.43
CA GLU A 107 -6.75 6.01 14.83
C GLU A 107 -5.35 5.41 14.99
N ALA A 108 -4.39 5.83 14.18
CA ALA A 108 -2.99 5.41 14.25
C ALA A 108 -2.21 6.05 15.41
N ARG A 109 -2.88 6.81 16.29
CA ARG A 109 -2.24 7.48 17.41
C ARG A 109 -1.49 6.49 18.29
N GLY A 110 -0.19 6.75 18.48
CA GLY A 110 0.73 5.92 19.27
C GLY A 110 1.49 4.91 18.42
N PHE A 111 1.16 4.79 17.13
CA PHE A 111 1.89 3.99 16.18
C PHE A 111 2.72 4.84 15.23
N LYS A 112 3.80 4.24 14.72
CA LYS A 112 4.62 4.80 13.66
C LYS A 112 3.86 4.80 12.33
N VAL A 113 3.85 5.92 11.63
CA VAL A 113 3.28 6.06 10.29
C VAL A 113 4.41 6.06 9.26
N ARG A 114 4.29 5.20 8.25
CA ARG A 114 5.22 5.14 7.11
C ARG A 114 4.53 5.68 5.87
N TYR A 115 5.14 6.61 5.17
CA TYR A 115 4.50 7.32 4.06
C TYR A 115 5.43 7.44 2.84
N VAL A 116 4.90 7.08 1.67
CA VAL A 116 5.51 7.35 0.36
C VAL A 116 4.55 8.29 -0.39
N PRO A 117 4.90 9.58 -0.56
CA PRO A 117 4.07 10.54 -1.27
C PRO A 117 4.14 10.31 -2.79
N ALA A 118 3.12 10.82 -3.50
CA ALA A 118 3.10 10.84 -4.96
C ALA A 118 3.99 11.95 -5.54
N THR A 119 4.09 13.07 -4.83
CA THR A 119 4.90 14.25 -5.19
C THR A 119 5.79 14.61 -4.01
N LEU A 120 5.81 15.87 -3.57
CA LEU A 120 6.40 16.23 -2.27
C LEU A 120 5.51 15.73 -1.11
N PRO A 121 6.06 15.50 0.09
CA PRO A 121 5.25 15.19 1.26
C PRO A 121 4.33 16.36 1.60
N ASP A 122 3.05 16.07 1.76
CA ASP A 122 2.03 17.09 2.03
C ASP A 122 2.32 17.86 3.32
N GLN A 123 2.94 17.19 4.29
CA GLN A 123 3.36 17.76 5.57
C GLN A 123 4.42 18.85 5.44
N VAL A 124 5.08 19.02 4.29
CA VAL A 124 6.06 20.10 4.11
C VAL A 124 5.60 21.16 3.11
N LYS A 125 4.48 20.94 2.41
CA LYS A 125 4.04 21.82 1.31
C LYS A 125 3.56 23.20 1.79
N THR A 126 3.83 24.23 1.00
CA THR A 126 3.29 25.59 1.14
C THR A 126 1.96 25.70 0.40
N GLU A 127 1.14 26.67 0.81
CA GLU A 127 -0.16 26.98 0.19
C GLU A 127 -0.05 27.13 -1.34
N ALA A 128 0.99 27.80 -1.83
CA ALA A 128 1.22 28.00 -3.25
C ALA A 128 1.49 26.69 -4.03
N VAL A 129 2.29 25.77 -3.46
CA VAL A 129 2.58 24.48 -4.10
C VAL A 129 1.32 23.62 -4.16
N ILE A 130 0.51 23.66 -3.11
CA ILE A 130 -0.75 22.90 -3.04
C ILE A 130 -1.72 23.38 -4.09
N ALA A 131 -1.92 24.70 -4.18
CA ALA A 131 -2.76 25.31 -5.20
C ALA A 131 -2.29 24.93 -6.61
N HIS A 132 -0.96 24.91 -6.82
CA HIS A 132 -0.38 24.57 -8.12
C HIS A 132 -0.58 23.09 -8.49
N GLU A 133 -0.26 22.14 -7.61
CA GLU A 133 -0.34 20.70 -7.90
C GLU A 133 -1.78 20.22 -8.13
N THR A 134 -2.76 20.86 -7.48
CA THR A 134 -4.16 20.50 -7.61
C THR A 134 -4.83 21.12 -8.84
N GLY A 135 -4.20 22.13 -9.45
CA GLY A 135 -4.56 22.73 -10.73
C GLY A 135 -5.93 23.41 -10.83
N ARG A 136 -6.77 23.32 -9.78
CA ARG A 136 -8.19 23.70 -9.78
C ARG A 136 -8.78 24.07 -8.42
N LEU A 137 -8.00 24.09 -7.34
CA LEU A 137 -8.51 24.58 -6.06
C LEU A 137 -8.52 26.10 -6.06
N ASP A 138 -9.65 26.68 -5.64
CA ASP A 138 -9.66 28.09 -5.27
C ASP A 138 -8.75 28.33 -4.05
N GLU A 139 -8.36 29.59 -3.84
CA GLU A 139 -7.47 29.97 -2.73
C GLU A 139 -7.99 29.53 -1.36
N THR A 140 -9.31 29.42 -1.20
CA THR A 140 -9.96 29.04 0.06
C THR A 140 -9.77 27.55 0.34
N ALA A 141 -9.95 26.71 -0.66
CA ALA A 141 -9.73 25.27 -0.57
C ALA A 141 -8.24 24.93 -0.43
N ALA A 142 -7.36 25.63 -1.14
CA ALA A 142 -5.90 25.47 -0.98
C ALA A 142 -5.44 25.85 0.43
N LYS A 143 -5.97 26.95 0.98
CA LYS A 143 -5.68 27.39 2.35
C LYS A 143 -6.23 26.44 3.41
N ALA A 144 -7.44 25.89 3.20
CA ALA A 144 -7.99 24.87 4.08
C ALA A 144 -7.11 23.61 4.08
N TRP A 145 -6.64 23.17 2.92
CA TRP A 145 -5.74 22.02 2.80
C TRP A 145 -4.39 22.27 3.45
N ALA A 146 -3.77 23.43 3.23
CA ALA A 146 -2.56 23.81 3.93
C ALA A 146 -2.77 23.88 5.44
N GLY A 147 -3.96 24.31 5.88
CA GLY A 147 -4.41 24.25 7.27
C GLY A 147 -4.45 22.83 7.80
N ILE A 148 -5.02 21.87 7.05
CA ILE A 148 -5.06 20.44 7.40
C ILE A 148 -3.64 19.85 7.42
N ALA A 149 -2.83 20.11 6.39
CA ALA A 149 -1.45 19.67 6.30
C ALA A 149 -0.60 20.21 7.48
N ARG A 150 -0.74 21.50 7.80
CA ARG A 150 -0.10 22.11 8.97
C ARG A 150 -0.66 21.57 10.28
N ALA A 151 -1.96 21.28 10.36
CA ALA A 151 -2.55 20.61 11.52
C ALA A 151 -1.94 19.21 11.71
N ARG A 152 -1.62 18.48 10.63
CA ARG A 152 -0.87 17.20 10.71
C ARG A 152 0.55 17.39 11.26
N ILE A 153 1.26 18.44 10.85
CA ILE A 153 2.60 18.78 11.40
C ILE A 153 2.51 19.14 12.89
N ILE A 154 1.55 19.98 13.25
CA ILE A 154 1.32 20.42 14.64
C ILE A 154 0.86 19.24 15.49
N HIS A 155 0.10 18.30 14.92
CA HIS A 155 -0.30 17.06 15.56
C HIS A 155 0.92 16.18 15.82
N ALA A 156 1.79 15.96 14.82
CA ALA A 156 3.05 15.23 15.00
C ALA A 156 3.94 15.84 16.10
N LYS A 157 3.97 17.18 16.21
CA LYS A 157 4.67 17.88 17.32
C LYS A 157 4.06 17.64 18.71
N ARG A 158 2.78 17.27 18.81
CA ARG A 158 2.03 17.20 20.09
C ARG A 158 1.81 15.79 20.63
N THR A 159 1.96 14.73 19.84
CA THR A 159 1.47 13.39 20.21
C THR A 159 2.50 12.25 20.09
N GLU A 160 3.80 12.56 20.08
CA GLU A 160 4.87 11.53 20.02
C GLU A 160 4.75 10.58 18.80
N HIS A 161 4.13 11.02 17.71
CA HIS A 161 4.05 10.22 16.48
C HIS A 161 5.35 10.26 15.72
N GLU A 162 5.98 9.10 15.57
CA GLU A 162 7.05 8.91 14.60
C GLU A 162 6.46 8.82 13.20
N ILE A 163 6.84 9.76 12.34
CA ILE A 163 6.50 9.75 10.92
C ILE A 163 7.77 9.49 10.14
N GLU A 164 7.80 8.40 9.40
CA GLU A 164 8.85 8.11 8.42
C GLU A 164 8.30 8.34 7.02
N VAL A 165 9.00 9.13 6.23
CA VAL A 165 8.66 9.44 4.85
C VAL A 165 9.77 8.97 3.93
N CYS A 166 9.46 8.29 2.83
CA CYS A 166 10.43 7.94 1.80
C CYS A 166 10.01 8.58 0.48
N SER A 167 10.91 9.31 -0.19
CA SER A 167 10.64 9.92 -1.50
C SER A 167 11.81 9.76 -2.45
N PRO A 168 11.57 9.77 -3.77
CA PRO A 168 12.66 9.81 -4.74
C PRO A 168 13.39 11.16 -4.67
N LEU A 169 14.72 11.16 -4.65
CA LEU A 169 15.54 12.38 -4.68
C LEU A 169 15.24 13.25 -5.90
N GLN A 170 14.92 12.60 -7.04
CA GLN A 170 14.59 13.29 -8.29
C GLN A 170 13.33 14.13 -8.19
N GLY A 171 12.43 13.83 -7.24
CA GLY A 171 11.26 14.66 -6.97
C GLY A 171 11.67 16.05 -6.47
N LEU A 172 12.65 16.13 -5.56
CA LEU A 172 13.18 17.40 -5.05
C LEU A 172 14.02 18.13 -6.09
N GLU A 173 14.87 17.42 -6.84
CA GLU A 173 15.68 18.00 -7.93
C GLU A 173 14.79 18.60 -9.03
N GLY A 174 13.79 17.84 -9.48
CA GLY A 174 12.82 18.30 -10.46
C GLY A 174 11.98 19.47 -9.94
N PHE A 175 11.60 19.45 -8.66
CA PHE A 175 10.91 20.57 -8.03
C PHE A 175 11.77 21.83 -8.03
N ALA A 176 13.03 21.74 -7.58
CA ALA A 176 13.96 22.87 -7.56
C ALA A 176 14.12 23.50 -8.96
N ARG A 177 14.23 22.67 -10.00
CA ARG A 177 14.33 23.12 -11.40
C ARG A 177 13.00 23.54 -12.05
N GLY A 178 11.85 23.32 -11.39
CA GLY A 178 10.53 23.68 -11.93
C GLY A 178 10.09 22.77 -13.08
N GLU A 179 10.48 21.51 -13.03
CA GLU A 179 10.21 20.50 -14.04
C GLU A 179 8.89 19.74 -13.76
N GLY A 180 8.44 18.92 -14.72
CA GLY A 180 7.27 18.07 -14.55
C GLY A 180 5.98 18.84 -14.26
N ILE A 181 5.28 18.44 -13.18
CA ILE A 181 4.02 19.04 -12.74
C ILE A 181 4.18 20.44 -12.14
N TRP A 182 5.42 20.88 -11.86
CA TRP A 182 5.72 22.19 -11.27
C TRP A 182 6.09 23.25 -12.32
N ARG A 183 5.94 22.91 -13.61
CA ARG A 183 6.11 23.88 -14.69
C ARG A 183 5.10 25.01 -14.54
N GLY A 184 5.59 26.24 -14.52
CA GLY A 184 4.77 27.44 -14.34
C GLY A 184 4.63 27.88 -12.88
N LEU A 185 5.13 27.11 -11.91
CA LEU A 185 5.27 27.60 -10.54
C LEU A 185 6.43 28.60 -10.46
N ALA A 186 6.15 29.80 -9.94
CA ALA A 186 7.13 30.87 -9.85
C ALA A 186 8.38 30.44 -9.05
N ALA A 187 9.55 30.91 -9.49
CA ALA A 187 10.83 30.61 -8.83
C ALA A 187 10.81 30.97 -7.35
N GLY A 188 10.23 32.12 -6.99
CA GLY A 188 10.09 32.55 -5.59
C GLY A 188 9.28 31.57 -4.73
N GLU A 189 8.19 31.00 -5.28
CA GLU A 189 7.36 30.01 -4.56
C GLU A 189 8.09 28.68 -4.39
N ARG A 190 8.88 28.26 -5.39
CA ARG A 190 9.74 27.08 -5.28
C ARG A 190 10.82 27.27 -4.22
N LEU A 191 11.47 28.43 -4.19
CA LEU A 191 12.47 28.74 -3.16
C LEU A 191 11.85 28.74 -1.76
N ALA A 192 10.71 29.42 -1.59
CA ALA A 192 9.98 29.46 -0.32
C ALA A 192 9.55 28.06 0.16
N GLN A 193 9.14 27.18 -0.77
CA GLN A 193 8.85 25.79 -0.46
C GLN A 193 10.08 25.03 0.05
N LEU A 194 11.23 25.15 -0.61
CA LEU A 194 12.45 24.47 -0.19
C LEU A 194 12.92 24.99 1.18
N GLU A 195 12.83 26.29 1.42
CA GLU A 195 13.16 26.91 2.71
C GLU A 195 12.25 26.44 3.84
N GLN A 196 10.93 26.34 3.58
CA GLN A 196 9.99 25.79 4.54
C GLN A 196 10.28 24.30 4.81
N ALA A 197 10.49 23.50 3.77
CA ALA A 197 10.76 22.08 3.90
C ALA A 197 12.04 21.81 4.68
N ALA A 198 13.14 22.49 4.36
CA ALA A 198 14.41 22.34 5.08
C ALA A 198 14.25 22.68 6.57
N ARG A 199 13.59 23.81 6.91
CA ARG A 199 13.33 24.19 8.30
C ARG A 199 12.47 23.17 9.03
N LEU A 200 11.37 22.72 8.43
CA LEU A 200 10.45 21.78 9.07
C LEU A 200 11.12 20.43 9.35
N VAL A 201 11.88 19.90 8.39
CA VAL A 201 12.56 18.61 8.54
C VAL A 201 13.61 18.67 9.64
N ASP A 202 14.36 19.77 9.72
CA ASP A 202 15.37 20.03 10.76
C ASP A 202 14.71 20.18 12.15
N ASP A 203 13.69 21.03 12.27
CA ASP A 203 12.97 21.30 13.52
C ASP A 203 12.20 20.08 14.07
N LEU A 204 11.78 19.17 13.19
CA LEU A 204 10.96 18.01 13.54
C LEU A 204 11.80 16.74 13.75
N TYR A 205 13.09 16.76 13.47
CA TYR A 205 13.96 15.61 13.70
C TYR A 205 14.18 15.39 15.22
N PRO A 206 14.10 14.14 15.74
CA PRO A 206 13.96 12.86 15.03
C PRO A 206 12.52 12.34 14.89
N ALA A 207 11.50 13.10 15.29
CA ALA A 207 10.10 12.65 15.22
C ALA A 207 9.59 12.54 13.77
N TYR A 208 10.06 13.42 12.87
CA TYR A 208 9.83 13.34 11.43
C TYR A 208 11.12 12.94 10.72
N ARG A 209 11.10 11.82 10.00
CA ARG A 209 12.27 11.26 9.34
C ARG A 209 12.02 11.12 7.84
N TRP A 210 12.63 11.99 7.05
CA TRP A 210 12.49 11.97 5.59
C TRP A 210 13.73 11.36 4.93
N PHE A 211 13.54 10.18 4.34
CA PHE A 211 14.54 9.45 3.59
C PHE A 211 14.39 9.74 2.10
N LEU A 212 15.52 9.92 1.41
CA LEU A 212 15.52 10.09 -0.05
C LEU A 212 16.25 8.94 -0.73
N PHE A 213 15.57 8.21 -1.59
CA PHE A 213 16.15 7.11 -2.38
C PHE A 213 16.34 7.53 -3.84
N ASP A 214 17.22 6.83 -4.56
CA ASP A 214 17.39 7.03 -5.99
C ASP A 214 16.34 6.23 -6.77
N ASN A 215 15.47 6.92 -7.51
CA ASN A 215 14.40 6.30 -8.27
C ASN A 215 14.88 5.39 -9.43
N ARG A 216 16.16 5.49 -9.80
CA ARG A 216 16.80 4.61 -10.79
C ARG A 216 17.17 3.25 -10.20
N GLU A 217 17.36 3.18 -8.88
CA GLU A 217 17.77 1.98 -8.16
C GLU A 217 16.59 1.26 -7.51
N ARG A 218 15.58 2.02 -7.09
CA ARG A 218 14.37 1.55 -6.42
C ARG A 218 13.17 2.35 -6.91
N PHE A 219 12.04 1.67 -7.05
CA PHE A 219 10.77 2.31 -7.39
C PHE A 219 9.74 1.97 -6.31
N SER A 220 8.85 2.92 -6.02
CA SER A 220 7.70 2.70 -5.16
C SER A 220 6.50 3.44 -5.70
N VAL A 221 5.32 2.80 -5.58
CA VAL A 221 4.04 3.51 -5.68
C VAL A 221 3.81 4.36 -4.42
N PRO A 222 2.89 5.34 -4.45
CA PRO A 222 2.53 6.10 -3.27
C PRO A 222 1.63 5.29 -2.33
N TYR A 223 1.95 5.26 -1.04
CA TYR A 223 1.16 4.56 -0.04
C TYR A 223 1.47 5.04 1.38
N THR A 224 0.56 4.75 2.31
CA THR A 224 0.74 5.00 3.74
C THR A 224 0.46 3.73 4.54
N VAL A 225 1.33 3.39 5.48
CA VAL A 225 1.11 2.34 6.48
C VAL A 225 0.90 2.98 7.84
N PHE A 226 -0.28 2.75 8.42
CA PHE A 226 -0.73 3.29 9.69
C PHE A 226 -0.55 2.25 10.79
N GLY A 227 0.70 2.10 11.24
CA GLY A 227 1.04 1.08 12.24
C GLY A 227 0.62 -0.35 11.81
N PRO A 228 0.10 -1.17 12.74
CA PRO A 228 -0.43 -2.49 12.43
C PRO A 228 -1.90 -2.47 11.97
N LEU A 229 -2.53 -1.29 11.86
CA LEU A 229 -3.98 -1.16 11.67
C LEU A 229 -4.40 -1.27 10.22
N ARG A 230 -3.70 -0.57 9.31
CA ARG A 230 -4.01 -0.57 7.88
C ARG A 230 -2.85 -0.09 7.02
N ALA A 231 -2.94 -0.36 5.74
CA ALA A 231 -2.14 0.27 4.71
C ALA A 231 -3.02 0.76 3.55
N ALA A 232 -2.82 1.99 3.10
CA ALA A 232 -3.58 2.60 2.01
C ALA A 232 -2.65 2.90 0.84
N LEU A 233 -2.89 2.27 -0.32
CA LEU A 233 -2.18 2.54 -1.56
C LEU A 233 -2.99 3.51 -2.41
N TYR A 234 -2.36 4.55 -2.93
CA TYR A 234 -3.02 5.51 -3.79
C TYR A 234 -2.92 5.06 -5.25
N VAL A 235 -4.07 4.95 -5.92
CA VAL A 235 -4.19 4.51 -7.31
C VAL A 235 -5.12 5.44 -8.06
N GLY A 236 -4.56 6.53 -8.61
CA GLY A 236 -5.36 7.51 -9.34
C GLY A 236 -6.32 8.24 -8.40
N ASP A 237 -7.62 8.09 -8.58
CA ASP A 237 -8.66 8.76 -7.80
C ASP A 237 -9.23 7.90 -6.64
N MET A 238 -8.58 6.78 -6.32
CA MET A 238 -9.02 5.87 -5.26
C MET A 238 -7.87 5.37 -4.39
N TYR A 239 -8.21 4.91 -3.17
CA TYR A 239 -7.31 4.13 -2.32
C TYR A 239 -7.66 2.64 -2.35
N PHE A 240 -6.63 1.79 -2.43
CA PHE A 240 -6.74 0.40 -2.01
C PHE A 240 -6.31 0.29 -0.56
N VAL A 241 -7.26 -0.01 0.32
CA VAL A 241 -7.05 -0.06 1.78
C VAL A 241 -7.00 -1.50 2.24
N PHE A 242 -5.84 -1.92 2.74
CA PHE A 242 -5.59 -3.24 3.29
C PHE A 242 -5.65 -3.21 4.82
N THR A 243 -6.46 -4.07 5.42
CA THR A 243 -6.54 -4.24 6.88
C THR A 243 -5.97 -5.57 7.36
N SER A 244 -5.61 -6.46 6.44
CA SER A 244 -5.01 -7.75 6.78
C SER A 244 -3.60 -7.57 7.34
N THR A 245 -3.27 -8.30 8.40
CA THR A 245 -1.93 -8.27 9.00
C THR A 245 -0.82 -8.68 8.02
N GLU A 246 -1.09 -9.60 7.10
CA GLU A 246 -0.12 -10.05 6.09
C GLU A 246 0.27 -8.91 5.14
N HIS A 247 -0.70 -8.30 4.44
CA HIS A 247 -0.42 -7.19 3.52
C HIS A 247 0.23 -5.98 4.23
N ILE A 248 -0.20 -5.65 5.45
CA ILE A 248 0.40 -4.56 6.24
C ILE A 248 1.88 -4.85 6.54
N ARG A 249 2.22 -6.10 6.88
CA ARG A 249 3.61 -6.51 7.12
C ARG A 249 4.44 -6.48 5.84
N GLU A 250 3.90 -6.92 4.72
CA GLU A 250 4.58 -6.86 3.42
C GLU A 250 4.93 -5.41 3.04
N LEU A 251 3.96 -4.48 3.14
CA LEU A 251 4.18 -3.06 2.83
C LEU A 251 5.12 -2.38 3.82
N SER A 252 5.05 -2.76 5.11
CA SER A 252 6.03 -2.31 6.11
C SER A 252 7.43 -2.79 5.78
N ARG A 253 7.59 -4.06 5.39
CA ARG A 253 8.89 -4.63 5.01
C ARG A 253 9.42 -3.99 3.74
N HIS A 254 8.56 -3.74 2.76
CA HIS A 254 8.92 -2.99 1.56
C HIS A 254 9.48 -1.61 1.95
N PHE A 255 8.79 -0.87 2.81
CA PHE A 255 9.26 0.44 3.26
C PHE A 255 10.62 0.36 3.96
N ASP A 256 10.75 -0.52 4.97
CA ASP A 256 11.93 -0.60 5.81
C ASP A 256 13.14 -1.16 5.02
N ASN A 257 12.97 -2.24 4.26
CA ASN A 257 14.09 -2.93 3.60
C ASN A 257 14.40 -2.39 2.19
N ASN A 258 13.38 -2.00 1.42
CA ASN A 258 13.60 -1.57 0.04
C ASN A 258 13.85 -0.07 -0.04
N LEU A 259 13.21 0.75 0.80
CA LEU A 259 13.33 2.21 0.74
C LEU A 259 14.33 2.74 1.76
N ILE A 260 14.08 2.60 3.07
CA ILE A 260 14.95 3.17 4.12
C ILE A 260 16.40 2.69 3.98
N ARG A 261 16.61 1.36 3.90
CA ARG A 261 17.97 0.80 3.84
C ARG A 261 18.75 1.17 2.58
N ASN A 262 18.07 1.57 1.51
CA ASN A 262 18.69 2.00 0.25
C ASN A 262 18.59 3.52 0.03
N ALA A 263 18.18 4.28 1.05
CA ALA A 263 18.14 5.73 0.96
C ALA A 263 19.56 6.29 0.79
N ARG A 264 19.72 7.18 -0.18
CA ARG A 264 20.97 7.89 -0.48
C ARG A 264 21.18 9.09 0.44
N ILE A 265 20.08 9.72 0.87
CA ILE A 265 20.09 10.80 1.86
C ILE A 265 19.33 10.32 3.09
N GLN A 266 20.00 10.33 4.23
CA GLN A 266 19.41 9.95 5.51
C GLN A 266 18.68 11.15 6.14
N PRO A 267 17.77 10.93 7.10
CA PRO A 267 16.93 12.01 7.64
C PRO A 267 17.70 13.16 8.27
N ASN A 268 18.84 12.89 8.89
CA ASN A 268 19.72 13.89 9.48
C ASN A 268 20.48 14.72 8.43
N GLU A 269 20.47 14.31 7.17
CA GLU A 269 21.12 15.01 6.04
C GLU A 269 20.09 15.69 5.12
N ALA A 270 18.81 15.35 5.27
CA ALA A 270 17.74 15.78 4.37
C ALA A 270 17.60 17.30 4.31
N ALA A 271 17.70 18.00 5.45
CA ALA A 271 17.62 19.46 5.48
C ALA A 271 18.77 20.12 4.69
N ASP A 272 20.00 19.62 4.82
CA ASP A 272 21.16 20.14 4.10
C ASP A 272 21.10 19.82 2.60
N TYR A 273 20.63 18.62 2.24
CA TYR A 273 20.39 18.28 0.84
C TYR A 273 19.36 19.22 0.19
N ILE A 274 18.25 19.51 0.88
CA ILE A 274 17.24 20.47 0.39
C ILE A 274 17.86 21.87 0.20
N ARG A 275 18.68 22.34 1.16
CA ARG A 275 19.39 23.63 1.05
C ARG A 275 20.34 23.66 -0.14
N ALA A 276 21.03 22.56 -0.42
CA ALA A 276 21.96 22.44 -1.54
C ALA A 276 21.27 22.54 -2.92
N LEU A 277 19.96 22.27 -3.00
CA LEU A 277 19.17 22.41 -4.23
C LEU A 277 18.65 23.83 -4.48
N MET A 278 18.63 24.70 -3.47
CA MET A 278 18.11 26.07 -3.61
C MET A 278 18.80 26.89 -4.72
N PRO A 279 20.13 26.78 -4.95
CA PRO A 279 20.78 27.45 -6.07
C PRO A 279 20.35 26.97 -7.46
N GLU A 280 19.69 25.80 -7.57
CA GLU A 280 19.15 25.31 -8.84
C GLU A 280 17.82 25.98 -9.24
N VAL A 281 17.21 26.75 -8.34
CA VAL A 281 15.99 27.50 -8.62
C VAL A 281 16.31 28.66 -9.57
N ARG A 282 15.96 28.47 -10.85
CA ARG A 282 16.05 29.47 -11.91
C ARG A 282 14.73 30.21 -12.14
#